data_AF-A0A2S8F8H9-F1
#
_entry.id   AF-A0A2S8F8H9-F1
#
_cell.length_a   1.000
_cell.length_b   1.000
_cell.length_c   1.000
_cell.angle_alpha   90.00
_cell.angle_beta   90.00
_cell.angle_gamma   90.00
#
_symmetry.space_group_name_H-M   'P 1'
#
loop_
_entity.id
_entity.type
_entity.pdbx_description
1 polymer ?
#
loop_
_entity_poly.entity_id
_entity_poly.type
_entity_poly.pdbx_seq_one_letter_code
_entity_poly.pdbx_strand_id
1 'polypeptide(L)'
;MWPIIPSKSNEGRDARFVEFDKETYRRRRIVEHWIGWLNECRRILTRFEKRARDFLGMLNWAFNQPYFKTMVKIEFSESAYNFLMSVV
;
A
#
# COMPACT_ATOMS: atom_id res chain seq x y z
N MET A 1 -13.34 -21.73 -5.07
CA MET A 1 -12.67 -20.42 -4.88
C MET A 1 -12.30 -20.31 -3.41
N TRP A 2 -11.02 -20.14 -3.07
CA TRP A 2 -10.55 -20.18 -1.68
C TRP A 2 -10.87 -18.86 -0.95
N PRO A 3 -11.30 -18.91 0.33
CA PRO A 3 -11.60 -17.72 1.12
C PRO A 3 -10.30 -17.00 1.53
N ILE A 4 -10.10 -15.80 1.01
CA ILE A 4 -8.90 -14.96 1.25
C ILE A 4 -9.07 -14.06 2.48
N ILE A 5 -10.28 -13.93 3.04
CA ILE A 5 -10.54 -13.08 4.21
C ILE A 5 -10.59 -13.97 5.48
N PRO A 6 -9.87 -13.62 6.55
CA PRO A 6 -9.91 -14.37 7.81
C PRO A 6 -11.31 -14.30 8.45
N SER A 7 -11.69 -15.32 9.22
CA SER A 7 -12.93 -15.27 10.01
C SER A 7 -12.78 -14.25 11.13
N LYS A 8 -13.91 -13.66 11.55
CA LYS A 8 -13.90 -12.88 12.79
C LYS A 8 -13.56 -13.78 13.98
N SER A 9 -13.03 -13.20 15.04
CA SER A 9 -12.69 -13.92 16.27
C SER A 9 -13.89 -14.55 16.98
N ASN A 10 -15.11 -14.07 16.69
CA ASN A 10 -16.37 -14.60 17.23
C ASN A 10 -17.01 -15.70 16.35
N GLU A 11 -16.41 -16.03 15.21
CA GLU A 11 -16.87 -17.08 14.30
C GLU A 11 -15.99 -18.32 14.46
N GLY A 12 -16.61 -19.50 14.54
CA GLY A 12 -15.88 -20.76 14.62
C GLY A 12 -15.00 -20.96 13.39
N ARG A 13 -13.67 -20.98 13.57
CA ARG A 13 -12.71 -21.23 12.47
C ARG A 13 -12.92 -22.60 11.83
N ASP A 14 -13.42 -23.56 12.61
CA ASP A 14 -13.65 -24.95 12.20
C ASP A 14 -14.94 -25.14 11.40
N ALA A 15 -15.83 -24.13 11.36
CA ALA A 15 -17.08 -24.19 10.59
C ALA A 15 -16.87 -23.99 9.07
N ARG A 16 -15.63 -23.73 8.64
CA ARG A 16 -15.31 -23.39 7.25
C ARG A 16 -14.85 -24.65 6.50
N PHE A 17 -15.56 -25.00 5.43
CA PHE A 17 -15.23 -26.15 4.55
C PHE A 17 -13.93 -25.96 3.75
N VAL A 18 -13.35 -24.76 3.72
CA VAL A 18 -12.22 -24.41 2.84
C VAL A 18 -11.13 -23.72 3.66
N GLU A 19 -9.88 -24.17 3.50
CA GLU A 19 -8.74 -23.60 4.23
C GLU A 19 -8.50 -22.13 3.87
N PHE A 20 -7.95 -21.40 4.84
CA PHE A 20 -7.62 -19.98 4.69
C PHE A 20 -6.25 -19.80 4.05
N ASP A 21 -6.22 -19.18 2.87
CA ASP A 21 -4.97 -18.82 2.19
C ASP A 21 -4.37 -17.53 2.78
N LYS A 22 -3.48 -17.74 3.77
CA LYS A 22 -2.71 -16.68 4.43
C LYS A 22 -1.77 -15.95 3.48
N GLU A 23 -1.23 -16.63 2.49
CA GLU A 23 -0.23 -16.06 1.59
C GLU A 23 -0.88 -15.06 0.65
N THR A 24 -2.00 -15.44 0.04
CA THR A 24 -2.79 -14.54 -0.81
C THR A 24 -3.34 -13.36 0.00
N TYR A 25 -3.77 -13.57 1.25
CA TYR A 25 -4.16 -12.48 2.14
C TYR A 25 -3.01 -11.49 2.40
N ARG A 26 -1.80 -11.99 2.66
CA ARG A 26 -0.62 -11.14 2.89
C ARG A 26 -0.25 -10.35 1.63
N ARG A 27 -0.32 -10.94 0.44
CA ARG A 27 -0.04 -10.24 -0.83
C ARG A 27 -1.04 -9.10 -1.10
N ARG A 28 -2.31 -9.24 -0.68
CA ARG A 28 -3.32 -8.18 -0.82
C ARG A 28 -3.00 -6.92 -0.03
N ARG A 29 -2.22 -7.01 1.06
CA ARG A 29 -1.79 -5.84 1.84
C ARG A 29 -1.16 -4.77 0.97
N ILE A 30 -0.39 -5.17 -0.07
CA ILE A 30 0.25 -4.22 -0.98
C ILE A 30 -0.82 -3.45 -1.74
N VAL A 31 -1.74 -4.15 -2.40
CA VAL A 31 -2.84 -3.54 -3.18
C VAL A 31 -3.75 -2.67 -2.31
N GLU A 32 -4.11 -3.14 -1.12
CA GLU A 32 -4.97 -2.40 -0.18
C GLU A 32 -4.30 -1.13 0.33
N HIS A 33 -2.98 -1.17 0.58
CA HIS A 33 -2.22 0.02 0.96
C HIS A 33 -2.20 1.07 -0.16
N TRP A 34 -2.00 0.63 -1.41
CA TRP A 34 -2.07 1.50 -2.59
C TRP A 34 -3.46 2.11 -2.78
N ILE A 35 -4.52 1.32 -2.66
CA ILE A 35 -5.90 1.80 -2.76
C ILE A 35 -6.21 2.81 -1.63
N GLY A 36 -5.78 2.52 -0.40
CA GLY A 36 -5.92 3.45 0.73
C GLY A 36 -5.26 4.81 0.44
N TRP A 37 -4.02 4.80 -0.04
CA TRP A 37 -3.31 6.01 -0.44
C TRP A 37 -4.00 6.79 -1.56
N LEU A 38 -4.49 6.08 -2.59
CA LEU A 38 -5.23 6.72 -3.69
C LEU A 38 -6.54 7.36 -3.22
N ASN A 39 -7.20 6.75 -2.22
CA ASN A 39 -8.40 7.33 -1.63
C ASN A 39 -8.09 8.56 -0.76
N GLU A 40 -6.92 8.63 -0.11
CA GLU A 40 -6.45 9.83 0.59
C GLU A 40 -6.15 10.97 -0.38
N CYS A 41 -5.74 10.65 -1.61
CA CYS A 41 -5.54 11.62 -2.68
C CYS A 41 -6.89 12.16 -3.20
N ARG A 42 -7.55 13.03 -2.42
CA ARG A 42 -8.87 13.65 -2.73
C ARG A 42 -8.98 14.16 -4.16
N ARG A 43 -7.90 14.70 -4.71
CA ARG A 43 -7.85 15.23 -6.07
C ARG A 43 -8.17 14.17 -7.15
N ILE A 44 -7.81 12.91 -6.94
CA ILE A 44 -8.12 11.81 -7.88
C ILE A 44 -9.62 11.49 -7.84
N LEU A 45 -10.24 11.59 -6.66
CA LEU A 45 -11.64 11.24 -6.46
C LEU A 45 -12.62 12.36 -6.86
N THR A 46 -12.25 13.62 -6.65
CA THR A 46 -13.19 14.75 -6.80
C THR A 46 -12.99 15.58 -8.05
N ARG A 47 -11.86 15.42 -8.76
CA ARG A 47 -11.54 16.24 -9.94
C ARG A 47 -11.43 15.38 -11.19
N PHE A 48 -12.44 15.50 -12.05
CA PHE A 48 -12.43 14.88 -13.37
C PHE A 48 -11.72 15.79 -14.36
N GLU A 49 -10.58 15.34 -14.85
CA GLU A 49 -9.87 16.03 -15.93
C GLU A 49 -10.57 15.80 -17.27
N LYS A 50 -10.62 16.83 -18.12
CA LYS A 50 -11.33 16.77 -19.41
C LYS A 50 -10.68 15.80 -20.40
N ARG A 51 -9.38 15.50 -20.24
CA ARG A 51 -8.64 14.56 -21.09
C ARG A 51 -8.14 13.38 -20.25
N ALA A 52 -8.27 12.18 -20.80
CA ALA A 52 -7.79 10.96 -20.16
C ALA A 52 -6.28 10.97 -19.87
N ARG A 53 -5.47 11.63 -20.72
CA ARG A 53 -4.01 11.73 -20.52
C ARG A 53 -3.65 12.55 -19.28
N ASP A 54 -4.40 13.63 -19.02
CA ASP A 54 -4.14 14.51 -17.89
C ASP A 54 -4.51 13.79 -16.57
N PHE A 55 -5.62 13.03 -16.59
CA PHE A 55 -6.00 12.16 -15.48
C PHE A 55 -4.98 11.03 -15.23
N LEU A 56 -4.51 10.37 -16.30
CA LEU A 56 -3.49 9.32 -16.22
C LEU A 56 -2.16 9.86 -15.65
N GLY A 57 -1.76 11.08 -16.03
CA GLY A 57 -0.57 11.74 -15.47
C GLY A 57 -0.68 11.95 -13.96
N MET A 58 -1.86 12.35 -13.47
CA MET A 58 -2.12 12.47 -12.03
C MET A 58 -2.08 11.11 -11.31
N LEU A 59 -2.69 10.08 -11.90
CA LEU A 59 -2.65 8.72 -11.34
C LEU A 59 -1.21 8.22 -11.24
N ASN A 60 -0.43 8.34 -12.31
CA ASN A 60 0.98 7.95 -12.33
C ASN A 60 1.76 8.69 -11.25
N TRP A 61 1.56 10.00 -11.11
CA TRP A 61 2.21 10.77 -10.06
C TRP A 61 1.86 10.26 -8.65
N ALA A 62 0.57 10.07 -8.37
CA ALA A 62 0.11 9.57 -7.07
C ALA A 62 0.61 8.16 -6.75
N PHE A 63 0.73 7.30 -7.77
CA PHE A 63 1.34 5.98 -7.64
C PHE A 63 2.83 6.04 -7.34
N ASN A 64 3.57 7.04 -7.81
CA ASN A 64 5.00 7.12 -7.56
C ASN A 64 5.34 7.76 -6.20
N GLN A 65 4.46 8.60 -5.64
CA GLN A 65 4.73 9.34 -4.40
C GLN A 65 5.10 8.47 -3.18
N PRO A 66 4.40 7.36 -2.86
CA PRO A 66 4.76 6.52 -1.72
C PRO A 66 6.13 5.84 -1.88
N TYR A 67 6.50 5.47 -3.10
CA TYR A 67 7.82 4.90 -3.39
C TYR A 67 8.92 5.91 -3.09
N PHE A 68 8.81 7.14 -3.63
CA PHE A 68 9.77 8.20 -3.35
C PHE A 68 9.88 8.51 -1.86
N LYS A 69 8.74 8.60 -1.15
CA LYS A 69 8.73 8.86 0.29
C LYS A 69 9.40 7.75 1.11
N THR A 70 9.32 6.51 0.63
CA THR A 70 9.96 5.36 1.27
C THR A 70 11.46 5.35 0.99
N MET A 71 11.87 5.60 -0.26
CA MET A 71 13.28 5.67 -0.67
C MET A 71 14.02 6.78 0.07
N VAL A 72 13.47 8.01 0.10
CA VAL A 72 14.11 9.14 0.79
C VAL A 72 14.25 8.89 2.30
N LYS A 73 13.28 8.22 2.92
CA LYS A 73 13.40 7.82 4.34
C LYS A 73 14.52 6.83 4.59
N ILE A 74 14.71 5.88 3.68
CA ILE A 74 15.75 4.86 3.80
C ILE A 74 17.14 5.50 3.63
N GLU A 75 17.31 6.33 2.60
CA GLU A 75 18.57 7.05 2.35
C GLU A 75 18.94 7.99 3.52
N PHE A 76 17.97 8.72 4.06
CA PHE A 76 18.22 9.61 5.20
C PHE A 76 18.55 8.82 6.48
N SER A 77 17.95 7.64 6.66
CA SER A 77 18.27 6.74 7.77
C SER A 77 19.67 6.15 7.67
N GLU A 78 20.09 5.70 6.48
CA GLU A 78 21.45 5.20 6.24
C GLU A 78 22.48 6.31 6.40
N SER A 79 22.19 7.50 5.87
CA SER A 79 23.06 8.67 6.00
C SER A 79 23.21 9.10 7.47
N ALA A 80 22.13 9.07 8.25
CA ALA A 80 22.17 9.34 9.70
C ALA A 80 22.98 8.27 10.47
N TYR A 81 22.85 6.99 10.11
CA TYR A 81 23.63 5.90 10.70
C TYR A 81 25.13 6.03 10.38
N ASN A 82 25.46 6.31 9.12
CA ASN A 82 26.84 6.50 8.68
C ASN A 82 27.48 7.75 9.32
N PHE A 83 26.71 8.83 9.48
CA PHE A 83 27.15 10.01 10.20
C PHE A 83 27.43 9.71 11.67
N LEU A 84 26.52 9.01 12.37
CA LEU A 84 26.73 8.60 13.77
C LEU A 84 27.97 7.71 13.94
N MET A 85 28.18 6.74 13.04
CA MET A 85 29.35 5.84 13.07
C MET A 85 30.67 6.50 12.66
N SER A 86 30.64 7.70 12.09
CA SER A 86 31.85 8.47 11.76
C SER A 86 32.31 9.43 12.87
N VAL A 87 31.44 9.69 13.85
CA VAL A 87 31.67 10.62 14.96
C VAL A 87 31.93 9.88 16.29
N VAL A 88 31.63 8.58 16.34
CA VAL A 88 31.99 7.64 17.43
C VAL A 88 33.29 6.93 17.07
#